data_AF-A0A537FPI0-F1
#
_entry.id   AF-A0A537FPI0-F1
#
_cell.length_a   1.000
_cell.length_b   1.000
_cell.length_c   1.000
_cell.angle_alpha   90.00
_cell.angle_beta   90.00
_cell.angle_gamma   90.00
#
_symmetry.space_group_name_H-M   'P 1'
#
loop_
_entity.id
_entity.type
_entity.pdbx_description
1 polymer ?
#
loop_
_entity_poly.entity_id
_entity_poly.type
_entity_poly.pdbx_seq_one_letter_code
_entity_poly.pdbx_strand_id
1 'polypeptide(L)'
;MGPGLKLSDTAMLIYVYIQSHSKDDIQLREIQHAMGFASPSSALFHLQKLEAAGLILKEPLGNYRVKTRIRVGLVRNFVIIRSVFVPRHLLYASVM
;
A
#
# COMPACT_ATOMS: atom_id res chain seq x y z
N MET A 1 -17.11 -2.22 11.04
CA MET A 1 -17.52 -0.88 10.56
C MET A 1 -16.39 0.06 10.93
N GLY A 2 -15.47 0.37 10.00
CA GLY A 2 -14.33 1.24 10.32
C GLY A 2 -14.81 2.69 10.49
N PRO A 3 -14.25 3.47 11.43
CA PRO A 3 -14.63 4.88 11.60
C PRO A 3 -14.43 5.63 10.29
N GLY A 4 -15.34 6.56 9.97
CA GLY A 4 -15.23 7.41 8.79
C GLY A 4 -13.97 8.26 8.86
N LEU A 5 -12.86 7.75 8.34
CA LEU A 5 -11.58 8.44 8.31
C LEU A 5 -11.70 9.64 7.38
N LYS A 6 -11.71 10.85 7.97
CA LYS A 6 -11.67 12.10 7.23
C LYS A 6 -10.25 12.28 6.64
N LEU A 7 -10.09 11.88 5.38
CA LEU A 7 -8.87 12.14 4.61
C LEU A 7 -8.85 13.60 4.16
N SER A 8 -7.67 14.22 4.14
CA SER A 8 -7.50 15.55 3.56
C SER A 8 -7.42 15.48 2.05
N ASP A 9 -7.71 16.59 1.36
CA ASP A 9 -7.58 16.69 -0.10
C ASP A 9 -6.17 16.30 -0.56
N THR A 10 -5.14 16.75 0.18
CA THR A 10 -3.74 16.39 -0.06
C THR A 10 -3.48 14.88 0.05
N ALA A 11 -4.08 14.20 1.03
CA ALA A 11 -3.92 12.75 1.16
C ALA A 11 -4.58 12.03 -0.03
N MET A 12 -5.70 12.54 -0.53
CA MET A 12 -6.37 11.98 -1.69
C MET A 12 -5.55 12.19 -2.98
N LEU A 13 -4.92 13.35 -3.15
CA LEU A 13 -4.00 13.61 -4.27
C LEU A 13 -2.79 12.67 -4.24
N ILE A 14 -2.20 12.43 -3.07
CA ILE A 14 -1.11 11.46 -2.90
C ILE A 14 -1.56 10.06 -3.30
N TYR A 15 -2.77 9.65 -2.88
CA TYR A 15 -3.33 8.36 -3.27
C TYR A 15 -3.46 8.21 -4.79
N VAL A 16 -4.02 9.22 -5.46
CA VAL A 16 -4.16 9.23 -6.94
C VAL A 16 -2.80 9.23 -7.64
N TYR A 17 -1.82 9.94 -7.08
CA TYR A 17 -0.45 9.95 -7.59
C TYR A 17 0.18 8.56 -7.53
N ILE A 18 0.10 7.87 -6.38
CA ILE A 18 0.61 6.50 -6.25
C ILE A 18 -0.18 5.53 -7.16
N GLN A 19 -1.49 5.73 -7.29
CA GLN A 19 -2.34 4.88 -8.14
C GLN A 19 -2.00 5.02 -9.64
N SER A 20 -1.73 6.23 -10.10
CA SER A 20 -1.35 6.51 -11.49
C SER A 20 0.03 5.94 -11.83
N HIS A 21 0.91 5.80 -10.85
CA HIS A 21 2.23 5.20 -10.98
C HIS A 21 2.29 3.77 -10.43
N SER A 22 1.17 3.03 -10.49
CA SER A 22 1.02 1.71 -9.86
C SER A 22 2.00 0.60 -10.33
N LYS A 23 2.79 0.83 -11.38
CA LYS A 23 3.86 -0.06 -11.83
C LYS A 23 5.21 0.25 -11.18
N ASP A 24 5.34 1.42 -10.57
CA ASP A 24 6.57 1.93 -10.00
C ASP A 24 6.48 1.94 -8.47
N ASP A 25 7.60 1.59 -7.84
CA ASP A 25 7.77 1.63 -6.40
C ASP A 25 8.03 3.08 -5.96
N ILE A 26 6.98 3.81 -5.63
CA ILE A 26 7.07 5.27 -5.36
C ILE A 26 7.69 5.55 -3.99
N GLN A 27 8.77 6.33 -3.94
CA GLN A 27 9.44 6.73 -2.70
C GLN A 27 8.86 7.98 -2.05
N LEU A 28 9.09 8.15 -0.74
CA LEU A 28 8.69 9.35 0.00
C LEU A 28 9.16 10.65 -0.66
N ARG A 29 10.40 10.67 -1.17
CA ARG A 29 11.02 11.86 -1.76
C ARG A 29 10.38 12.25 -3.10
N GLU A 30 9.95 11.26 -3.88
CA GLU A 30 9.21 11.50 -5.13
C GLU A 30 7.84 12.09 -4.84
N ILE A 31 7.15 11.57 -3.82
CA ILE A 31 5.88 12.13 -3.35
C ILE A 31 6.06 13.54 -2.81
N GLN A 32 7.12 13.78 -2.03
CA GLN A 32 7.44 15.11 -1.52
C GLN A 32 7.60 16.11 -2.66
N HIS A 33 8.37 15.75 -3.69
CA HIS A 33 8.63 16.60 -4.84
C HIS A 33 7.38 16.82 -5.70
N ALA A 34 6.64 15.75 -6.02
CA ALA A 34 5.43 15.81 -6.83
C ALA A 34 4.31 16.63 -6.18
N MET A 35 4.24 16.63 -4.84
CA MET A 35 3.23 17.37 -4.07
C MET A 35 3.72 18.77 -3.63
N GLY A 36 4.96 19.15 -3.94
CA GLY A 36 5.52 20.46 -3.58
C GLY A 36 5.71 20.69 -2.07
N PHE A 37 5.91 19.63 -1.29
CA PHE A 37 6.09 19.78 0.16
C PHE A 37 7.47 20.35 0.52
N ALA A 38 7.46 21.37 1.38
CA ALA A 38 8.68 21.99 1.91
C ALA A 38 9.54 21.01 2.74
N SER A 39 8.94 19.97 3.33
CA SER A 39 9.65 18.94 4.09
C SER A 39 9.14 17.53 3.80
N PRO A 40 10.00 16.49 3.91
CA PRO A 40 9.58 15.09 3.77
C PRO A 40 8.55 14.68 4.83
N SER A 41 8.64 15.28 6.03
CA SER A 41 7.77 14.97 7.17
C SER A 41 6.30 15.29 6.88
N SER A 42 6.02 16.35 6.12
CA SER A 42 4.65 16.70 5.71
C SER A 42 4.04 15.62 4.81
N ALA A 43 4.80 15.12 3.83
CA ALA A 43 4.37 14.00 3.00
C ALA A 43 4.15 12.73 3.85
N LEU A 44 5.08 12.44 4.76
CA LEU A 44 5.01 11.27 5.64
C LEU A 44 3.74 11.27 6.52
N PHE A 45 3.33 12.42 7.04
CA PHE A 45 2.11 12.54 7.84
C PHE A 45 0.86 12.10 7.07
N HIS A 46 0.74 12.48 5.80
CA HIS A 46 -0.39 12.06 4.97
C HIS A 46 -0.29 10.58 4.57
N LEU A 47 0.92 10.08 4.32
CA LEU A 47 1.15 8.66 4.02
C LEU A 47 0.79 7.76 5.20
N GLN A 48 1.15 8.15 6.43
CA GLN A 48 0.75 7.43 7.63
C GLN A 48 -0.76 7.36 7.80
N LYS A 49 -1.50 8.43 7.45
CA LYS A 49 -2.97 8.42 7.46
C LYS A 49 -3.56 7.48 6.41
N LEU A 50 -3.01 7.47 5.20
CA LEU A 50 -3.42 6.56 4.12
C LEU A 50 -3.11 5.09 4.46
N GLU A 51 -1.97 4.83 5.09
CA GLU A 51 -1.56 3.51 5.57
C GLU A 51 -2.48 3.03 6.69
N ALA A 52 -2.78 3.89 7.68
CA ALA A 52 -3.73 3.60 8.75
C ALA A 52 -5.16 3.36 8.22
N ALA A 53 -5.54 4.04 7.13
CA ALA A 53 -6.80 3.80 6.42
C ALA A 53 -6.78 2.49 5.59
N GLY A 54 -5.61 1.85 5.44
CA GLY A 54 -5.42 0.67 4.62
C GLY A 54 -5.56 0.92 3.11
N LEU A 55 -5.38 2.16 2.66
CA LEU A 55 -5.45 2.54 1.24
C LEU A 55 -4.13 2.32 0.52
N ILE A 56 -3.02 2.43 1.23
CA ILE A 56 -1.67 2.18 0.72
C ILE A 56 -0.93 1.20 1.62
N LEU A 57 0.19 0.69 1.12
CA LEU A 57 1.13 -0.17 1.83
C LEU A 57 2.53 0.42 1.68
N LYS A 58 3.31 0.36 2.76
CA LYS A 58 4.76 0.64 2.74
C LYS A 58 5.51 -0.68 2.60
N GLU A 59 6.29 -0.81 1.53
CA GLU A 59 7.16 -1.96 1.30
C GLU A 59 8.42 -1.89 2.19
N PRO A 60 9.11 -3.03 2.47
CA PRO A 60 10.28 -3.07 3.33
C PRO A 60 11.41 -2.11 2.91
N LEU A 61 11.51 -1.82 1.62
CA LEU A 61 12.48 -0.90 1.04
C LEU A 61 12.13 0.58 1.24
N GLY A 62 10.97 0.90 1.82
CA GLY A 62 10.51 2.27 2.06
C GLY A 62 9.65 2.87 0.95
N ASN A 63 9.31 2.08 -0.07
CA ASN A 63 8.46 2.48 -1.21
C ASN A 63 6.97 2.34 -0.83
N TYR A 64 6.10 3.08 -1.50
CA TYR A 64 4.66 3.10 -1.26
C TYR A 64 3.89 2.64 -2.49
N ARG A 65 2.86 1.83 -2.27
CA ARG A 65 1.96 1.32 -3.31
C ARG A 65 0.51 1.36 -2.87
N VAL A 66 -0.42 1.44 -3.82
CA VAL A 66 -1.85 1.29 -3.51
C VAL A 66 -2.17 -0.15 -3.14
N LYS A 67 -2.94 -0.32 -2.06
CA LYS A 67 -3.48 -1.61 -1.67
C LYS A 67 -4.56 -2.03 -2.67
N THR A 68 -4.20 -2.91 -3.60
CA THR A 68 -5.19 -3.55 -4.47
C THR A 68 -6.16 -4.32 -3.59
N ARG A 69 -7.47 -4.12 -3.79
CA ARG A 69 -8.59 -4.68 -3.02
C ARG A 69 -8.73 -6.22 -3.09
N ILE A 70 -7.64 -6.95 -3.31
CA ILE A 70 -7.61 -8.39 -3.07
C ILE A 70 -7.70 -8.54 -1.55
N ARG A 71 -8.85 -9.04 -1.07
CA ARG A 71 -9.18 -9.15 0.35
C ARG A 71 -7.93 -9.55 1.13
N VAL A 72 -7.51 -8.71 2.07
CA VAL A 72 -6.28 -8.87 2.86
C VAL A 72 -6.23 -10.24 3.58
N GLY A 73 -7.39 -10.88 3.78
CA GLY A 73 -7.52 -12.25 4.29
C GLY A 73 -7.21 -13.38 3.30
N LEU A 74 -7.27 -13.14 1.97
CA LEU A 74 -6.71 -14.09 1.01
C LEU A 74 -5.18 -13.96 1.01
N VAL A 75 -4.60 -12.78 0.86
CA VAL A 75 -3.14 -12.65 0.72
C VAL A 75 -2.35 -13.15 1.95
N ARG A 76 -2.88 -13.00 3.17
CA ARG A 76 -2.22 -13.52 4.39
C ARG A 76 -2.05 -15.04 4.41
N ASN A 77 -2.83 -15.73 3.59
CA ASN A 77 -2.78 -17.18 3.41
C ASN A 77 -2.14 -17.58 2.09
N PHE A 78 -1.50 -16.70 1.33
CA PHE A 78 -0.90 -17.07 0.05
C PHE A 78 0.60 -16.76 0.12
N VAL A 79 1.42 -17.78 -0.11
CA VAL A 79 2.87 -17.62 -0.21
C VAL A 79 3.18 -17.32 -1.67
N ILE A 80 3.87 -16.21 -1.93
CA ILE A 80 4.30 -15.86 -3.28
C ILE A 80 5.56 -16.65 -3.59
N ILE A 81 5.46 -17.63 -4.49
CA ILE A 81 6.62 -18.32 -5.06
C ILE A 81 6.72 -17.91 -6.52
N ARG A 82 7.76 -17.15 -6.86
CA ARG A 82 8.25 -16.90 -8.23
C ARG A 82 7.12 -16.57 -9.24
N SER A 83 6.30 -15.57 -8.93
CA SER A 83 5.19 -15.05 -9.76
C SER A 83 3.85 -15.81 -9.71
N VAL A 84 3.71 -16.86 -8.87
CA VAL A 84 2.43 -17.57 -8.68
C VAL A 84 1.92 -17.37 -7.25
N PHE A 85 0.66 -16.93 -7.12
CA PHE A 85 -0.04 -16.84 -5.83
C PHE A 85 -0.53 -18.23 -5.44
N VAL A 86 0.15 -18.89 -4.50
CA VAL A 86 -0.25 -20.22 -4.01
C VAL A 86 -0.96 -20.11 -2.67
N PRO A 87 -2.23 -20.54 -2.55
CA PRO A 87 -2.89 -20.64 -1.25
C PRO A 87 -2.15 -21.65 -0.35
N ARG A 88 -1.73 -21.20 0.85
CA ARG A 88 -1.11 -21.98 1.94
C ARG A 88 -1.91 -23.23 2.31
N HIS A 89 -3.21 -23.26 2.03
CA HIS A 89 -4.09 -24.41 2.23
C HIS A 89 -3.80 -25.56 1.26
N LEU A 90 -3.35 -25.26 0.03
CA LEU A 90 -3.02 -26.30 -0.95
C LEU A 90 -1.72 -27.04 -0.60
N LEU A 91 -0.87 -26.46 0.26
CA LEU A 91 0.35 -27.11 0.74
C LEU A 91 0.08 -28.19 1.81
N TYR A 92 -1.15 -28.32 2.30
CA TYR A 92 -1.54 -29.28 3.36
C TYR A 92 -2.30 -30.52 2.87
N ALA A 93 -2.31 -30.79 1.56
CA ALA A 93 -3.02 -31.95 1.00
C ALA A 93 -2.15 -33.19 0.74
N SER A 94 -0.87 -33.21 1.15
CA SER A 94 0.05 -34.34 0.88
C SER A 94 0.52 -35.10 2.12
N VAL A 95 -0.09 -34.87 3.28
CA VAL A 95 0.08 -35.74 4.45
C VAL A 95 -1.28 -36.20 4.91
N MET A 96 -1.84 -37.17 4.19
CA MET A 96 -2.50 -38.35 4.74
C MET A 96 -2.60 -39.42 3.66
#